data_AF-A0A2D7VME8-F1
#
_entry.id   AF-A0A2D7VME8-F1
#
_cell.length_a   1.000
_cell.length_b   1.000
_cell.length_c   1.000
_cell.angle_alpha   90.00
_cell.angle_beta   90.00
_cell.angle_gamma   90.00
#
_symmetry.space_group_name_H-M   'P 1'
#
loop_
_entity.id
_entity.type
_entity.pdbx_description
1 polymer ?
#
loop_
_entity_poly.entity_id
_entity_poly.type
_entity_poly.pdbx_seq_one_letter_code
_entity_poly.pdbx_strand_id
1 'polypeptide(L)'
;MMLAAGLVFSPQQIDTRQWSRQDIWGIDRALIRRTLGLQIDQNRYPEKISIEHGGSHYNATVEYTIDPSLQAAVAGVFEQYNPDYGVFAALDADTGEILALVNHQRRGITDQNLATRATYPAASVFKIVTAAAVLDLDKATPSTVIPFNGKTTSLYRKNVLNHKDTEWTRRYPLSTAFAKSVNTVFARLGIFSAGAEALLDYAEAFG
;
A
#
# COMPACT_ATOMS: atom_id res chain seq x y z
N MET A 1 -35.48 4.53 38.42
CA MET A 1 -35.31 5.98 38.19
C MET A 1 -33.85 6.18 37.80
N MET A 2 -33.60 6.48 36.50
CA MET A 2 -32.40 7.07 35.86
C MET A 2 -30.98 6.56 36.28
N LEU A 3 -29.98 6.40 35.41
CA LEU A 3 -29.72 6.84 34.04
C LEU A 3 -28.50 6.05 33.51
N ALA A 4 -28.40 5.96 32.19
CA ALA A 4 -27.38 5.27 31.41
C ALA A 4 -25.97 5.89 31.51
N ALA A 5 -24.95 5.05 31.30
CA ALA A 5 -23.70 5.45 30.69
C ALA A 5 -23.21 4.29 29.80
N GLY A 6 -23.63 4.32 28.54
CA GLY A 6 -23.08 3.45 27.51
C GLY A 6 -21.66 3.92 27.19
N LEU A 7 -20.68 3.13 27.61
CA LEU A 7 -19.31 3.25 27.12
C LEU A 7 -19.31 2.74 25.67
N VAL A 8 -19.23 3.68 24.73
CA VAL A 8 -18.94 3.39 23.33
C VAL A 8 -17.48 2.92 23.29
N PHE A 9 -17.28 1.60 23.20
CA PHE A 9 -15.98 1.05 22.90
C PHE A 9 -15.61 1.47 21.46
N SER A 10 -14.47 2.15 21.32
CA SER A 10 -13.76 2.36 20.06
C SER A 10 -13.67 1.03 19.29
N PRO A 11 -13.68 1.04 17.94
CA PRO A 11 -13.76 -0.19 17.17
C PRO A 11 -12.63 -1.13 17.59
N GLN A 12 -13.04 -2.28 18.15
CA GLN A 12 -12.16 -3.43 18.33
C GLN A 12 -11.45 -3.67 17.00
N GLN A 13 -10.15 -3.89 17.11
CA GLN A 13 -9.23 -4.28 16.04
C GLN A 13 -9.96 -4.86 14.82
N ILE A 14 -9.70 -4.29 13.64
CA ILE A 14 -9.83 -5.03 12.39
C ILE A 14 -8.74 -6.11 12.45
N ASP A 15 -9.00 -7.15 13.24
CA ASP A 15 -8.13 -8.30 13.39
C ASP A 15 -8.51 -9.29 12.31
N THR A 16 -8.00 -9.07 11.10
CA THR A 16 -8.07 -10.03 9.99
C THR A 16 -7.28 -11.32 10.28
N ARG A 17 -6.78 -11.53 11.51
CA ARG A 17 -5.97 -12.69 11.92
C ARG A 17 -6.75 -13.86 12.51
N GLN A 18 -8.06 -13.97 12.30
CA GLN A 18 -8.80 -15.17 12.73
C GLN A 18 -8.57 -16.44 11.89
N TRP A 19 -7.55 -16.45 11.03
CA TRP A 19 -7.03 -17.67 10.41
C TRP A 19 -5.56 -17.93 10.80
N SER A 20 -5.30 -17.98 12.11
CA SER A 20 -4.09 -18.61 12.64
C SER A 20 -4.14 -20.12 12.36
N ARG A 21 -3.67 -20.54 11.18
CA ARG A 21 -3.26 -21.94 10.92
C ARG A 21 -1.99 -22.32 11.71
N GLN A 22 -1.37 -21.36 12.41
CA GLN A 22 -0.16 -21.58 13.21
C GLN A 22 -0.41 -22.56 14.36
N ASP A 23 -1.57 -22.45 15.02
CA ASP A 23 -1.88 -23.25 16.22
C ASP A 23 -2.21 -24.72 15.90
N ILE A 24 -2.55 -25.05 14.65
CA ILE A 24 -3.02 -26.38 14.25
C ILE A 24 -1.96 -27.14 13.43
N TRP A 25 -1.21 -26.46 12.56
CA TRP A 25 -0.27 -27.11 11.64
C TRP A 25 1.17 -26.57 11.73
N GLY A 26 1.44 -25.59 12.60
CA GLY A 26 2.77 -24.95 12.67
C GLY A 26 3.18 -24.21 11.40
N ILE A 27 2.23 -23.93 10.51
CA ILE A 27 2.47 -23.22 9.25
C ILE A 27 2.32 -21.72 9.50
N ASP A 28 3.43 -20.99 9.44
CA ASP A 28 3.48 -19.55 9.59
C ASP A 28 3.87 -18.82 8.29
N ARG A 29 3.76 -17.49 8.32
CA ARG A 29 4.16 -16.62 7.20
C ARG A 29 5.62 -16.82 6.82
N ALA A 30 6.51 -17.06 7.80
CA ALA A 30 7.93 -17.29 7.56
C ALA A 30 8.16 -18.60 6.79
N LEU A 31 7.39 -19.66 7.08
CA LEU A 31 7.42 -20.93 6.38
C LEU A 31 6.95 -20.81 4.95
N ILE A 32 5.81 -20.14 4.75
CA ILE A 32 5.30 -19.90 3.41
C ILE A 32 6.33 -19.08 2.61
N ARG A 33 6.90 -18.02 3.20
CA ARG A 33 7.91 -17.19 2.53
C ARG A 33 9.17 -17.98 2.16
N ARG A 34 9.72 -18.81 3.05
CA ARG A 34 10.93 -19.60 2.74
C ARG A 34 10.67 -20.69 1.70
N THR A 35 9.48 -21.28 1.68
CA THR A 35 9.13 -22.36 0.75
C THR A 35 8.72 -21.84 -0.63
N LEU A 36 7.91 -20.78 -0.70
CA LEU A 36 7.35 -20.28 -1.96
C LEU A 36 8.01 -19.01 -2.47
N GLY A 37 8.59 -18.17 -1.60
CA GLY A 37 9.01 -16.81 -1.94
C GLY A 37 9.92 -16.74 -3.15
N LEU A 38 10.96 -17.58 -3.21
CA LEU A 38 11.88 -17.62 -4.35
C LEU A 38 11.18 -17.94 -5.67
N GLN A 39 10.20 -18.85 -5.65
CA GLN A 39 9.45 -19.21 -6.86
C GLN A 39 8.58 -18.04 -7.32
N ILE A 40 7.84 -17.41 -6.40
CA ILE A 40 7.00 -16.24 -6.72
C ILE A 40 7.86 -15.08 -7.22
N ASP A 41 9.02 -14.83 -6.60
CA ASP A 41 9.98 -13.80 -7.02
C ASP A 41 10.57 -14.08 -8.40
N GLN A 42 10.58 -15.34 -8.83
CA GLN A 42 10.97 -15.77 -10.17
C GLN A 42 9.79 -15.88 -11.14
N ASN A 43 8.63 -15.32 -10.75
CA ASN A 43 7.39 -15.35 -11.50
C ASN A 43 6.87 -16.78 -11.78
N ARG A 44 7.11 -17.71 -10.84
CA ARG A 44 6.66 -19.10 -10.88
C ARG A 44 5.65 -19.37 -9.76
N TYR A 45 4.53 -19.98 -10.12
CA TYR A 45 3.41 -20.26 -9.22
C TYR A 45 3.18 -21.78 -9.14
N PRO A 46 4.01 -22.53 -8.38
CA PRO A 46 3.89 -23.98 -8.31
C PRO A 46 2.63 -24.43 -7.57
N GLU A 47 1.83 -25.28 -8.20
CA GLU A 47 0.66 -25.91 -7.57
C GLU A 47 1.04 -26.99 -6.55
N LYS A 48 2.27 -27.48 -6.58
CA LYS A 48 2.77 -28.53 -5.68
C LYS A 48 4.10 -28.11 -5.07
N ILE A 49 4.21 -28.27 -3.75
CA ILE A 49 5.41 -27.93 -2.98
C ILE A 49 5.76 -29.03 -1.98
N SER A 50 7.01 -29.01 -1.53
CA SER A 50 7.46 -29.76 -0.37
C SER A 50 7.75 -28.79 0.77
N ILE A 51 7.14 -29.05 1.93
CA ILE A 51 7.28 -28.25 3.14
C ILE A 51 8.18 -29.01 4.09
N GLU A 52 9.30 -28.41 4.49
CA GLU A 52 10.15 -28.93 5.55
C GLU A 52 9.77 -28.28 6.89
N HIS A 53 9.38 -29.11 7.86
CA HIS A 53 9.01 -28.67 9.21
C HIS A 53 9.37 -29.75 10.23
N GLY A 54 10.13 -29.38 11.27
CA GLY A 54 10.53 -30.31 12.34
C GLY A 54 11.37 -31.50 11.85
N GLY A 55 12.16 -31.34 10.79
CA GLY A 55 12.98 -32.41 10.19
C GLY A 55 12.18 -33.41 9.33
N SER A 56 10.90 -33.17 9.09
CA SER A 56 10.04 -33.97 8.22
C SER A 56 9.64 -33.20 6.96
N HIS A 57 9.41 -33.93 5.87
CA HIS A 57 8.97 -33.38 4.59
C HIS A 57 7.49 -33.70 4.35
N TYR A 58 6.70 -32.69 4.01
CA TYR A 58 5.29 -32.81 3.71
C TYR A 58 5.04 -32.36 2.27
N ASN A 59 4.40 -33.20 1.47
CA ASN A 59 3.91 -32.77 0.16
C ASN A 59 2.61 -32.00 0.35
N ALA A 60 2.51 -30.84 -0.28
CA ALA A 60 1.33 -29.98 -0.20
C ALA A 60 0.94 -29.45 -1.58
N THR A 61 -0.34 -29.18 -1.74
CA THR A 61 -0.90 -28.47 -2.88
C THR A 61 -1.05 -26.99 -2.52
N VAL A 62 -0.78 -26.11 -3.47
CA VAL A 62 -0.96 -24.66 -3.33
C VAL A 62 -2.14 -24.25 -4.18
N GLU A 63 -3.14 -23.65 -3.53
CA GLU A 63 -4.25 -23.00 -4.19
C GLU A 63 -4.03 -21.49 -4.10
N TYR A 64 -4.03 -20.83 -5.27
CA TYR A 64 -3.86 -19.39 -5.37
C TYR A 64 -5.22 -18.70 -5.44
N THR A 65 -5.29 -17.49 -4.92
CA THR A 65 -6.48 -16.62 -4.94
C THR A 65 -6.63 -15.88 -6.28
N ILE A 66 -5.74 -16.13 -7.23
CA ILE A 66 -5.70 -15.44 -8.52
C ILE A 66 -6.94 -15.82 -9.34
N ASP A 67 -7.68 -14.82 -9.81
CA ASP A 67 -8.71 -14.99 -10.82
C ASP A 67 -8.04 -15.11 -12.20
N PRO A 68 -8.13 -16.29 -12.86
CA PRO A 68 -7.46 -16.50 -14.14
C PRO A 68 -7.99 -15.59 -15.25
N SER A 69 -9.27 -15.20 -15.20
CA SER A 69 -9.89 -14.31 -16.18
C SER A 69 -9.35 -12.89 -16.05
N LEU A 70 -9.25 -12.38 -14.82
CA LEU A 70 -8.69 -11.06 -14.55
C LEU A 70 -7.20 -11.00 -14.86
N GLN A 71 -6.44 -12.01 -14.43
CA GLN A 71 -5.01 -12.15 -14.73
C GLN A 71 -4.77 -12.10 -16.25
N ALA A 72 -5.52 -12.89 -17.03
CA ALA A 72 -5.40 -12.93 -18.48
C ALA A 72 -5.83 -11.61 -19.16
N ALA A 73 -6.91 -10.98 -18.69
CA ALA A 73 -7.37 -9.70 -19.24
C ALA A 73 -6.31 -8.60 -19.07
N VAL A 74 -5.70 -8.51 -17.89
CA VAL A 74 -4.64 -7.53 -17.62
C VAL A 74 -3.37 -7.84 -18.42
N ALA A 75 -2.99 -9.12 -18.52
CA ALA A 75 -1.87 -9.54 -19.36
C ALA A 75 -2.08 -9.10 -20.83
N GLY A 76 -3.29 -9.33 -21.37
CA GLY A 76 -3.65 -8.89 -22.72
C GLY A 76 -3.55 -7.37 -22.93
N VAL A 77 -3.88 -6.56 -21.93
CA VAL A 77 -3.67 -5.10 -21.98
C VAL A 77 -2.18 -4.76 -22.08
N PHE A 78 -1.33 -5.39 -21.28
CA PHE A 78 0.12 -5.15 -21.37
C PHE A 78 0.72 -5.64 -22.69
N GLU A 79 0.25 -6.76 -23.22
CA GLU A 79 0.65 -7.24 -24.55
C GLU A 79 0.24 -6.25 -25.65
N GLN A 80 -0.99 -5.71 -25.59
CA GLN A 80 -1.51 -4.77 -26.58
C GLN A 80 -0.74 -3.44 -26.61
N TYR A 81 -0.48 -2.85 -25.44
CA TYR A 81 0.18 -1.53 -25.36
C TYR A 81 1.72 -1.63 -25.27
N ASN A 82 2.23 -2.80 -24.90
CA ASN A 82 3.64 -3.17 -24.84
C ASN A 82 4.58 -2.10 -24.22
N PRO A 83 4.31 -1.66 -22.97
CA PRO A 83 5.21 -0.73 -22.29
C PRO A 83 6.57 -1.38 -22.02
N ASP A 84 7.61 -0.58 -21.75
CA ASP A 84 8.93 -1.13 -21.39
C ASP A 84 8.86 -2.04 -20.16
N TYR A 85 8.11 -1.59 -19.15
CA TYR A 85 7.82 -2.29 -17.91
C TYR A 85 6.39 -1.97 -17.48
N GLY A 86 5.70 -2.96 -16.93
CA GLY A 86 4.36 -2.80 -16.36
C GLY A 86 4.19 -3.73 -15.16
N VAL A 87 3.47 -3.26 -14.16
CA VAL A 87 3.03 -4.07 -13.02
C VAL A 87 1.58 -3.72 -12.73
N PHE A 88 0.80 -4.74 -12.44
CA PHE A 88 -0.57 -4.60 -11.97
C PHE A 88 -0.79 -5.58 -10.82
N ALA A 89 -1.38 -5.07 -9.74
CA ALA A 89 -1.82 -5.87 -8.61
C ALA A 89 -3.29 -5.51 -8.32
N ALA A 90 -4.14 -6.51 -8.23
CA ALA A 90 -5.51 -6.39 -7.73
C ALA A 90 -5.63 -7.17 -6.44
N LEU A 91 -6.23 -6.54 -5.43
CA LEU A 91 -6.50 -7.15 -4.15
C LEU A 91 -7.98 -7.06 -3.84
N ASP A 92 -8.51 -8.10 -3.20
CA ASP A 92 -9.78 -7.99 -2.49
C ASP A 92 -9.58 -7.09 -1.26
N ALA A 93 -10.44 -6.09 -1.10
CA ALA A 93 -10.27 -5.05 -0.07
C ALA A 93 -10.58 -5.55 1.34
N ASP A 94 -11.45 -6.56 1.48
CA ASP A 94 -11.89 -7.07 2.77
C ASP A 94 -10.99 -8.21 3.26
N THR A 95 -10.54 -9.07 2.34
CA THR A 95 -9.74 -10.27 2.68
C THR A 95 -8.25 -10.08 2.46
N GLY A 96 -7.84 -9.12 1.63
CA GLY A 96 -6.45 -8.95 1.20
C GLY A 96 -5.95 -10.01 0.22
N GLU A 97 -6.85 -10.85 -0.31
CA GLU A 97 -6.52 -11.84 -1.33
C GLU A 97 -5.99 -11.17 -2.60
N ILE A 98 -4.98 -11.77 -3.22
CA ILE A 98 -4.41 -11.26 -4.47
C ILE A 98 -5.19 -11.87 -5.62
N LEU A 99 -6.02 -11.06 -6.27
CA LEU A 99 -6.88 -11.47 -7.38
C LEU A 99 -6.14 -11.48 -8.72
N ALA A 100 -5.16 -10.59 -8.88
CA ALA A 100 -4.24 -10.59 -10.01
C ALA A 100 -2.90 -10.00 -9.61
N LEU A 101 -1.82 -10.60 -10.12
CA LEU A 101 -0.45 -10.13 -9.95
C LEU A 101 0.28 -10.32 -11.28
N VAL A 102 0.26 -9.27 -12.09
CA VAL A 102 0.77 -9.30 -13.47
C VAL A 102 1.96 -8.37 -13.57
N ASN A 103 3.04 -8.84 -14.19
CA ASN A 103 4.13 -7.99 -14.62
C ASN A 103 4.42 -8.17 -16.10
N HIS A 104 4.99 -7.14 -16.73
CA HIS A 104 5.32 -7.10 -18.14
C HIS A 104 6.71 -6.50 -18.34
N GLN A 105 7.43 -7.03 -19.34
CA GLN A 105 8.68 -6.50 -19.85
C GLN A 105 8.65 -6.59 -21.37
N ARG A 106 8.89 -5.49 -22.09
CA ARG A 106 8.85 -5.45 -23.56
C ARG A 106 9.73 -6.51 -24.24
N ARG A 107 10.88 -6.82 -23.63
CA ARG A 107 11.86 -7.80 -24.16
C ARG A 107 11.55 -9.25 -23.77
N GLY A 108 10.38 -9.51 -23.20
CA GLY A 108 10.04 -10.77 -22.56
C GLY A 108 10.34 -10.72 -21.06
N ILE A 109 9.48 -11.37 -20.28
CA ILE A 109 9.63 -11.50 -18.83
C ILE A 109 10.84 -12.40 -18.57
N THR A 110 11.86 -11.84 -17.94
CA THR A 110 12.96 -12.60 -17.33
C THR A 110 12.45 -13.35 -16.09
N ASP A 111 13.22 -14.29 -15.51
CA ASP A 111 12.88 -15.03 -14.26
C ASP A 111 12.78 -14.11 -13.02
N GLN A 112 12.09 -12.97 -13.11
CA GLN A 112 11.91 -11.94 -12.10
C GLN A 112 10.47 -11.42 -12.16
N ASN A 113 9.79 -11.52 -11.02
CA ASN A 113 8.50 -10.90 -10.81
C ASN A 113 8.71 -9.44 -10.39
N LEU A 114 8.39 -8.50 -11.29
CA LEU A 114 8.53 -7.08 -10.97
C LEU A 114 7.55 -6.61 -9.90
N ALA A 115 6.44 -7.33 -9.71
CA ALA A 115 5.40 -6.96 -8.76
C ALA A 115 5.81 -7.19 -7.30
N THR A 116 6.79 -8.07 -7.04
CA THR A 116 7.30 -8.33 -5.68
C THR A 116 8.51 -7.47 -5.29
N ARG A 117 8.91 -6.53 -6.17
CA ARG A 117 10.07 -5.66 -5.94
C ARG A 117 9.71 -4.33 -5.30
N ALA A 118 10.33 -4.03 -4.16
CA ALA A 118 10.22 -2.74 -3.46
C ALA A 118 11.25 -1.69 -3.92
N THR A 119 11.61 -1.66 -5.21
CA THR A 119 12.69 -0.77 -5.72
C THR A 119 12.18 0.46 -6.47
N TYR A 120 10.87 0.63 -6.61
CA TYR A 120 10.26 1.72 -7.40
C TYR A 120 9.83 2.88 -6.48
N PRO A 121 10.25 4.13 -6.75
CA PRO A 121 9.92 5.26 -5.88
C PRO A 121 8.41 5.58 -5.91
N ALA A 122 7.78 5.57 -4.74
CA ALA A 122 6.34 5.77 -4.57
C ALA A 122 5.95 7.24 -4.23
N ALA A 123 6.72 8.23 -4.70
CA ALA A 123 6.73 9.58 -4.12
C ALA A 123 5.34 10.22 -3.86
N SER A 124 4.42 10.19 -4.82
CA SER A 124 3.06 10.74 -4.61
C SER A 124 2.08 9.75 -3.99
N VAL A 125 2.35 8.45 -4.03
CA VAL A 125 1.53 7.43 -3.36
C VAL A 125 1.71 7.53 -1.85
N PHE A 126 2.91 7.89 -1.37
CA PHE A 126 3.19 8.13 0.05
C PHE A 126 2.31 9.22 0.70
N LYS A 127 1.67 10.08 -0.11
CA LYS A 127 0.69 11.04 0.39
C LYS A 127 -0.52 10.37 1.04
N ILE A 128 -0.82 9.11 0.73
CA ILE A 128 -1.84 8.31 1.44
C ILE A 128 -1.44 8.17 2.91
N VAL A 129 -0.19 7.77 3.18
CA VAL A 129 0.35 7.64 4.55
C VAL A 129 0.31 8.97 5.29
N THR A 130 0.74 10.05 4.63
CA THR A 130 0.68 11.40 5.24
C THR A 130 -0.75 11.86 5.51
N ALA A 131 -1.70 11.60 4.59
CA ALA A 131 -3.11 11.96 4.77
C ALA A 131 -3.74 11.15 5.91
N ALA A 132 -3.49 9.84 5.96
CA ALA A 132 -3.96 8.97 7.05
C ALA A 132 -3.46 9.48 8.41
N ALA A 133 -2.15 9.77 8.52
CA ALA A 133 -1.56 10.26 9.76
C ALA A 133 -2.20 11.57 10.25
N VAL A 134 -2.38 12.56 9.38
CA VAL A 134 -2.95 13.86 9.82
C VAL A 134 -4.44 13.80 10.11
N LEU A 135 -5.19 12.88 9.50
CA LEU A 135 -6.61 12.68 9.77
C LEU A 135 -6.82 11.96 11.10
N ASP A 136 -6.09 10.87 11.31
CA ASP A 136 -6.22 10.01 12.49
C ASP A 136 -5.67 10.68 13.77
N LEU A 137 -4.63 11.53 13.63
CA LEU A 137 -4.11 12.37 14.72
C LEU A 137 -4.90 13.68 14.93
N ASP A 138 -6.04 13.84 14.27
CA ASP A 138 -6.91 15.04 14.31
C ASP A 138 -6.14 16.37 14.04
N LYS A 139 -5.15 16.32 13.15
CA LYS A 139 -4.34 17.50 12.74
C LYS A 139 -4.94 18.24 11.55
N ALA A 140 -5.76 17.57 10.77
CA ALA A 140 -6.50 18.13 9.65
C ALA A 140 -7.77 17.31 9.41
N THR A 141 -8.72 17.90 8.72
CA THR A 141 -9.90 17.23 8.16
C THR A 141 -9.86 17.33 6.63
N PRO A 142 -10.68 16.58 5.89
CA PRO A 142 -10.77 16.74 4.44
C PRO A 142 -11.12 18.18 4.00
N SER A 143 -11.78 18.93 4.87
CA SER A 143 -12.18 20.34 4.65
C SER A 143 -11.11 21.36 5.03
N THR A 144 -10.06 20.97 5.76
CA THR A 144 -8.99 21.88 6.20
C THR A 144 -8.33 22.54 4.99
N VAL A 145 -8.40 23.86 4.91
CA VAL A 145 -7.86 24.64 3.80
C VAL A 145 -6.39 24.95 4.04
N ILE A 146 -5.52 24.53 3.11
CA ILE A 146 -4.08 24.72 3.24
C ILE A 146 -3.58 25.64 2.11
N PRO A 147 -3.00 26.81 2.46
CA PRO A 147 -2.35 27.69 1.49
C PRO A 147 -1.15 27.04 0.82
N PHE A 148 -0.93 27.33 -0.45
CA PHE A 148 0.33 26.99 -1.11
C PHE A 148 0.64 27.89 -2.31
N ASN A 149 1.93 28.05 -2.58
CA ASN A 149 2.46 28.83 -3.70
C ASN A 149 3.17 27.92 -4.71
N GLY A 150 3.24 28.37 -5.96
CA GLY A 150 3.87 27.63 -7.06
C GLY A 150 2.93 26.60 -7.68
N LYS A 151 3.46 25.75 -8.58
CA LYS A 151 2.71 24.68 -9.26
C LYS A 151 2.36 23.56 -8.26
N THR A 152 1.33 22.77 -8.56
CA THR A 152 0.93 21.62 -7.70
C THR A 152 2.06 20.62 -7.53
N THR A 153 2.90 20.45 -8.57
CA THR A 153 4.07 19.59 -8.57
C THR A 153 5.33 20.22 -7.98
N SER A 154 5.31 21.52 -7.65
CA SER A 154 6.50 22.20 -7.13
C SER A 154 6.74 21.91 -5.64
N LEU A 155 8.01 21.82 -5.26
CA LEU A 155 8.46 21.57 -3.89
C LEU A 155 9.65 22.46 -3.54
N TYR A 156 9.44 23.78 -3.59
CA TYR A 156 10.49 24.73 -3.26
C TYR A 156 10.62 24.87 -1.74
N ARG A 157 11.84 24.75 -1.22
CA ARG A 157 12.16 24.89 0.22
C ARG A 157 11.52 26.13 0.86
N LYS A 158 11.54 27.27 0.17
CA LYS A 158 10.92 28.52 0.66
C LYS A 158 9.40 28.40 0.82
N ASN A 159 8.71 27.72 -0.09
CA ASN A 159 7.25 27.55 -0.05
C ASN A 159 6.83 26.52 1.00
N VAL A 160 7.72 25.58 1.34
CA VAL A 160 7.48 24.59 2.39
C VAL A 160 7.77 25.21 3.76
N LEU A 161 9.00 25.66 3.99
CA LEU A 161 9.48 26.04 5.32
C LEU A 161 9.09 27.47 5.74
N ASN A 162 8.90 28.38 4.77
CA ASN A 162 8.67 29.80 5.01
C ASN A 162 7.53 30.34 4.13
N HIS A 163 6.42 29.60 4.06
CA HIS A 163 5.26 30.01 3.27
C HIS A 163 4.80 31.42 3.67
N LYS A 164 4.61 32.28 2.67
CA LYS A 164 3.99 33.60 2.82
C LYS A 164 2.91 33.75 1.78
N ASP A 165 1.77 34.29 2.19
CA ASP A 165 0.70 34.57 1.25
C ASP A 165 1.10 35.71 0.31
N THR A 166 0.74 35.53 -0.96
CA THR A 166 0.89 36.52 -2.04
C THR A 166 -0.40 36.54 -2.85
N GLU A 167 -0.51 37.45 -3.80
CA GLU A 167 -1.64 37.50 -4.75
C GLU A 167 -1.81 36.18 -5.54
N TRP A 168 -0.75 35.38 -5.67
CA TRP A 168 -0.74 34.12 -6.41
C TRP A 168 -0.98 32.89 -5.52
N THR A 169 -1.24 33.09 -4.22
CA THR A 169 -1.47 31.98 -3.30
C THR A 169 -2.78 31.27 -3.62
N ARG A 170 -2.69 29.95 -3.77
CA ARG A 170 -3.85 29.09 -3.94
C ARG A 170 -4.22 28.47 -2.61
N ARG A 171 -5.52 28.20 -2.45
CA ARG A 171 -6.10 27.64 -1.23
C ARG A 171 -7.01 26.50 -1.62
N TYR A 172 -6.65 25.29 -1.18
CA TYR A 172 -7.45 24.11 -1.42
C TYR A 172 -7.77 23.42 -0.09
N PRO A 173 -8.98 22.86 0.06
CA PRO A 173 -9.24 21.83 1.05
C PRO A 173 -8.25 20.67 0.88
N LEU A 174 -7.93 19.97 1.97
CA LEU A 174 -7.04 18.81 1.96
C LEU A 174 -7.49 17.77 0.93
N SER A 175 -8.79 17.50 0.81
CA SER A 175 -9.35 16.60 -0.20
C SER A 175 -8.96 16.98 -1.63
N THR A 176 -9.03 18.27 -1.97
CA THR A 176 -8.64 18.79 -3.28
C THR A 176 -7.12 18.79 -3.46
N ALA A 177 -6.36 19.09 -2.41
CA ALA A 177 -4.90 19.03 -2.45
C ALA A 177 -4.39 17.60 -2.66
N PHE A 178 -5.04 16.60 -2.05
CA PHE A 178 -4.79 15.18 -2.27
C PHE A 178 -5.11 14.77 -3.70
N ALA A 179 -6.32 15.07 -4.18
CA ALA A 179 -6.75 14.76 -5.55
C ALA A 179 -5.86 15.41 -6.63
N LYS A 180 -5.35 16.63 -6.37
CA LYS A 180 -4.41 17.33 -7.27
C LYS A 180 -2.93 17.05 -6.96
N SER A 181 -2.65 16.14 -6.03
CA SER A 181 -1.31 15.70 -5.63
C SER A 181 -0.35 16.85 -5.31
N VAL A 182 -0.81 17.84 -4.53
CA VAL A 182 -0.06 19.07 -4.27
C VAL A 182 1.14 18.83 -3.35
N ASN A 183 2.36 18.80 -3.91
CA ASN A 183 3.60 18.48 -3.21
C ASN A 183 3.87 19.39 -2.00
N THR A 184 3.74 20.70 -2.18
CA THR A 184 4.01 21.66 -1.10
C THR A 184 3.06 21.50 0.09
N VAL A 185 1.78 21.17 -0.14
CA VAL A 185 0.81 20.92 0.93
C VAL A 185 1.23 19.69 1.74
N PHE A 186 1.52 18.58 1.07
CA PHE A 186 1.90 17.34 1.75
C PHE A 186 3.24 17.42 2.46
N ALA A 187 4.22 18.14 1.91
CA ALA A 187 5.47 18.38 2.61
C ALA A 187 5.26 19.20 3.89
N ARG A 188 4.39 20.21 3.85
CA ARG A 188 4.06 21.01 5.04
C ARG A 188 3.29 20.20 6.08
N LEU A 189 2.34 19.35 5.66
CA LEU A 189 1.65 18.42 6.56
C LEU A 189 2.64 17.45 7.22
N GLY A 190 3.55 16.86 6.45
CA GLY A 190 4.55 15.95 7.00
C GLY A 190 5.48 16.61 8.01
N ILE A 191 5.98 17.82 7.71
CA ILE A 191 6.96 18.52 8.57
C ILE A 191 6.30 19.14 9.80
N PHE A 192 5.15 19.80 9.64
CA PHE A 192 4.57 20.67 10.67
C PHE A 192 3.31 20.12 11.34
N SER A 193 2.72 19.04 10.82
CA SER A 193 1.48 18.47 11.36
C SER A 193 1.67 17.04 11.86
N ALA A 194 2.18 16.14 11.00
CA ALA A 194 2.41 14.74 11.36
C ALA A 194 3.72 14.57 12.15
N GLY A 195 4.84 15.07 11.63
CA GLY A 195 6.17 14.83 12.19
C GLY A 195 6.80 13.54 11.66
N ALA A 196 8.13 13.41 11.82
CA ALA A 196 8.89 12.30 11.27
C ALA A 196 8.57 10.95 11.93
N GLU A 197 8.44 10.93 13.26
CA GLU A 197 8.14 9.72 14.04
C GLU A 197 6.78 9.14 13.65
N ALA A 198 5.71 9.93 13.71
CA ALA A 198 4.39 9.49 13.27
C ALA A 198 4.39 9.04 11.79
N LEU A 199 5.07 9.75 10.89
CA LEU A 199 5.12 9.30 9.49
C LEU A 199 5.83 7.95 9.33
N LEU A 200 6.82 7.63 10.16
CA LEU A 200 7.46 6.32 10.19
C LEU A 200 6.51 5.26 10.74
N ASP A 201 5.86 5.53 11.86
CA ASP A 201 4.90 4.60 12.48
C ASP A 201 3.75 4.25 11.52
N TYR A 202 3.17 5.25 10.86
CA TYR A 202 2.13 5.00 9.86
C TYR A 202 2.70 4.29 8.63
N ALA A 203 3.91 4.63 8.17
CA ALA A 203 4.51 3.90 7.04
C ALA A 203 4.68 2.41 7.38
N GLU A 204 5.24 2.09 8.56
CA GLU A 204 5.40 0.71 9.02
C GLU A 204 4.07 -0.02 9.19
N ALA A 205 3.03 0.68 9.67
CA ALA A 205 1.68 0.12 9.80
C ALA A 205 1.04 -0.19 8.44
N PHE A 206 1.35 0.59 7.39
CA PHE A 206 0.90 0.33 6.02
C PHE A 206 1.70 -0.79 5.32
N GLY A 207 2.85 -1.19 5.87
CA GLY A 207 3.73 -2.25 5.36
C GLY A 207 4.83 -1.78 4.41
#